data_AF-A0A9E4STY1-F1
#
_entry.id   AF-A0A9E4STY1-F1
#
_cell.length_a   1.000
_cell.length_b   1.000
_cell.length_c   1.000
_cell.angle_alpha   90.00
_cell.angle_beta   90.00
_cell.angle_gamma   90.00
#
_symmetry.space_group_name_H-M   'P 1'
#
loop_
_entity.id
_entity.type
_entity.pdbx_description
1 polymer ?
#
loop_
_entity_poly.entity_id
_entity_poly.type
_entity_poly.pdbx_seq_one_letter_code
_entity_poly.pdbx_strand_id
1 'polypeptide(L)'
;MKLYNTLTRQKEEFTAPDGKVKMYVCGITPYSASHIGHAMFSVVFDVVRRYLEHKGYEIQHIQNFTDIDDKMIAAAKARGITVEELAEENIQQYLEETDELNILRAHEYPRATREIPRIVSMIKGLVDEGYAYPANGDVYFRVNRDQDYGKLSRRNADD
;
A
#
# COMPACT_ATOMS: atom_id res chain seq x y z
N MET A 1 -9.60 -21.77 -6.81
CA MET A 1 -9.75 -21.52 -5.35
C MET A 1 -10.71 -20.36 -5.18
N LYS A 2 -11.37 -20.20 -4.02
CA LYS A 2 -12.23 -19.03 -3.79
C LYS A 2 -11.60 -18.02 -2.83
N LEU A 3 -11.58 -16.74 -3.22
CA LEU A 3 -11.13 -15.62 -2.39
C LEU A 3 -12.32 -14.73 -2.04
N TYR A 4 -12.33 -14.18 -0.84
CA TYR A 4 -13.33 -13.20 -0.46
C TYR A 4 -12.99 -11.85 -1.11
N ASN A 5 -13.88 -11.36 -1.97
CA ASN A 5 -13.73 -10.07 -2.64
C ASN A 5 -14.50 -9.01 -1.86
N THR A 6 -13.78 -8.06 -1.23
CA THR A 6 -14.39 -6.97 -0.46
C THR A 6 -15.36 -6.13 -1.28
N LEU A 7 -15.11 -5.96 -2.59
CA LEU A 7 -15.96 -5.17 -3.48
C LEU A 7 -17.37 -5.79 -3.61
N THR A 8 -17.45 -7.11 -3.74
CA THR A 8 -18.72 -7.83 -3.94
C THR A 8 -19.26 -8.46 -2.65
N ARG A 9 -18.45 -8.50 -1.59
CA ARG A 9 -18.72 -9.16 -0.30
C ARG A 9 -19.05 -10.65 -0.42
N GLN A 10 -18.44 -11.31 -1.40
CA GLN A 10 -18.68 -12.72 -1.69
C GLN A 10 -17.36 -13.46 -1.92
N LYS A 11 -17.41 -14.78 -1.73
CA LYS A 11 -16.31 -15.67 -2.13
C LYS A 11 -16.43 -15.95 -3.61
N GLU A 12 -15.49 -15.43 -4.39
CA GLU A 12 -15.45 -15.55 -5.84
C GLU A 12 -14.36 -16.51 -6.27
N GLU A 13 -14.55 -17.18 -7.42
CA GLU A 13 -13.52 -18.02 -8.00
C GLU A 13 -12.35 -17.14 -8.46
N PHE A 14 -11.18 -17.35 -7.86
CA PHE A 14 -9.96 -16.68 -8.28
C PHE A 14 -9.42 -17.33 -9.56
N THR A 15 -9.20 -16.50 -10.58
CA THR A 15 -8.64 -16.91 -11.86
C THR A 15 -7.59 -15.91 -12.34
N ALA A 16 -6.52 -16.44 -12.92
CA ALA A 16 -5.50 -15.68 -13.65
C ALA A 16 -5.21 -16.48 -14.94
N PRO A 17 -5.88 -16.16 -16.07
CA PRO A 17 -5.87 -17.00 -17.26
C PRO A 17 -4.48 -17.25 -17.88
N ASP A 18 -3.55 -16.32 -17.70
CA ASP A 18 -2.17 -16.41 -18.16
C ASP A 18 -1.22 -17.02 -17.10
N GLY A 19 -1.76 -17.46 -15.97
CA GLY A 19 -0.99 -17.97 -14.83
C GLY A 19 -0.25 -16.89 -14.04
N LYS A 20 -0.40 -15.60 -14.37
CA LYS A 20 0.34 -14.50 -13.74
C LYS A 20 -0.53 -13.71 -12.79
N VAL A 21 -0.03 -13.47 -11.57
CA VAL A 21 -0.77 -12.74 -10.54
C VAL A 21 0.01 -11.52 -10.10
N LYS A 22 -0.57 -10.33 -10.26
CA LYS A 22 -0.04 -9.08 -9.72
C LYS A 22 -0.71 -8.80 -8.38
N MET A 23 0.07 -8.82 -7.31
CA MET A 23 -0.39 -8.62 -5.94
C MET A 23 0.28 -7.37 -5.37
N TYR A 24 -0.53 -6.39 -4.97
CA TYR A 24 -0.07 -5.23 -4.22
C TYR A 24 -0.62 -5.30 -2.80
N VAL A 25 0.26 -5.17 -1.81
CA VAL A 25 -0.10 -5.12 -0.39
C VAL A 25 0.43 -3.81 0.18
N CYS A 26 -0.45 -3.01 0.79
CA CYS A 26 -0.02 -1.79 1.48
C CYS A 26 1.00 -2.16 2.56
N GLY A 27 2.17 -1.52 2.54
CA GLY A 27 3.18 -1.72 3.57
C GLY A 27 3.04 -0.72 4.71
N ILE A 28 4.14 -0.53 5.45
CA ILE A 28 4.15 0.26 6.68
C ILE A 28 4.46 1.75 6.40
N THR A 29 4.05 2.59 7.35
CA THR A 29 4.64 3.92 7.55
C THR A 29 5.74 3.77 8.61
N PRO A 30 7.04 3.83 8.25
CA PRO A 30 8.14 3.49 9.14
C PRO A 30 8.50 4.64 10.11
N TYR A 31 7.51 5.10 10.89
CA TYR A 31 7.70 6.15 11.90
C TYR A 31 8.08 5.60 13.29
N SER A 32 7.88 4.31 13.52
CA SER A 32 8.18 3.60 14.76
C SER A 32 8.51 2.13 14.50
N ALA A 33 9.05 1.46 15.51
CA ALA A 33 9.29 0.03 15.50
C ALA A 33 8.02 -0.76 15.14
N SER A 34 8.24 -1.92 14.54
CA SER A 34 7.16 -2.81 14.15
C SER A 34 6.49 -3.47 15.35
N HIS A 35 5.21 -3.82 15.17
CA HIS A 35 4.40 -4.44 16.21
C HIS A 35 3.64 -5.65 15.66
N ILE A 36 2.99 -6.43 16.54
CA ILE A 36 2.29 -7.67 16.14
C ILE A 36 1.23 -7.48 15.03
N GLY A 37 0.62 -6.31 14.94
CA GLY A 37 -0.29 -5.98 13.82
C GLY A 37 0.41 -6.01 12.45
N HIS A 38 1.68 -5.61 12.37
CA HIS A 38 2.47 -5.67 11.14
C HIS A 38 2.79 -7.12 10.78
N ALA A 39 3.27 -7.89 11.76
CA ALA A 39 3.52 -9.31 11.59
C ALA A 39 2.26 -10.05 11.10
N MET A 40 1.09 -9.76 11.68
CA MET A 40 -0.16 -10.40 11.30
C MET A 40 -0.49 -10.23 9.81
N PHE A 41 -0.47 -8.99 9.29
CA PHE A 41 -0.81 -8.79 7.87
C PHE A 41 0.28 -9.37 6.95
N SER A 42 1.56 -9.24 7.30
CA SER A 42 2.66 -9.79 6.50
C SER A 42 2.59 -11.31 6.41
N VAL A 43 2.29 -12.01 7.52
CA VAL A 43 2.07 -13.47 7.52
C VAL A 43 0.85 -13.87 6.68
N VAL A 44 -0.27 -13.15 6.79
CA VAL A 44 -1.48 -13.47 6.01
C VAL A 44 -1.19 -13.41 4.52
N PHE A 45 -0.53 -12.37 4.03
CA PHE A 45 -0.22 -12.24 2.60
C PHE A 45 0.93 -13.14 2.14
N ASP A 46 1.86 -13.51 3.03
CA ASP A 46 2.85 -14.56 2.76
C ASP A 46 2.20 -15.91 2.52
N VAL A 47 1.23 -16.31 3.37
CA VAL A 47 0.47 -17.55 3.18
C VAL A 47 -0.30 -17.53 1.86
N VAL A 48 -0.93 -16.40 1.50
CA VAL A 48 -1.62 -16.24 0.21
C VAL A 48 -0.64 -16.42 -0.95
N ARG A 49 0.51 -15.73 -0.92
CA ARG A 49 1.55 -15.83 -1.95
C ARG A 49 2.01 -17.28 -2.11
N ARG A 50 2.47 -17.91 -1.02
CA ARG A 50 2.99 -19.29 -1.03
C ARG A 50 1.96 -20.28 -1.54
N TYR A 51 0.69 -20.09 -1.19
CA TYR A 51 -0.39 -20.95 -1.68
C TYR A 51 -0.63 -20.78 -3.18
N LEU A 52 -0.57 -19.55 -3.70
CA LEU A 52 -0.68 -19.30 -5.14
C LEU A 52 0.53 -19.87 -5.91
N GLU A 53 1.75 -19.68 -5.41
CA GLU A 53 2.96 -20.30 -6.00
C GLU A 53 2.86 -21.83 -5.99
N HIS A 54 2.40 -22.43 -4.89
CA HIS A 54 2.14 -23.87 -4.81
C HIS A 54 1.10 -24.36 -5.82
N LYS A 55 0.14 -23.50 -6.22
CA LYS A 55 -0.85 -23.80 -7.26
C LYS A 55 -0.33 -23.59 -8.68
N GLY A 56 0.93 -23.18 -8.85
CA GLY A 56 1.58 -23.00 -10.14
C GLY A 56 1.44 -21.60 -10.74
N TYR A 57 0.99 -20.60 -9.96
CA TYR A 57 0.95 -19.22 -10.42
C TYR A 57 2.33 -18.55 -10.32
N GLU A 58 2.64 -17.71 -11.30
CA GLU A 58 3.77 -16.78 -11.27
C GLU A 58 3.33 -15.48 -10.59
N ILE A 59 3.95 -15.15 -9.45
CA ILE A 59 3.53 -14.00 -8.62
C ILE A 59 4.46 -12.81 -8.81
N GLN A 60 3.89 -11.64 -9.09
CA GLN A 60 4.54 -10.34 -8.90
C GLN A 60 3.93 -9.65 -7.67
N HIS A 61 4.62 -9.79 -6.54
CA HIS A 61 4.25 -9.16 -5.26
C HIS A 61 5.00 -7.84 -5.05
N ILE A 62 4.27 -6.74 -4.88
CA ILE A 62 4.78 -5.39 -4.58
C ILE A 62 4.27 -4.95 -3.20
N GLN A 63 5.13 -4.37 -2.37
CA GLN A 63 4.77 -3.79 -1.07
C GLN A 63 5.46 -2.44 -0.88
N ASN A 64 4.71 -1.35 -0.70
CA ASN A 64 5.33 -0.01 -0.59
C ASN A 64 5.90 0.27 0.81
N PHE A 65 6.78 1.26 0.91
CA PHE A 65 7.05 1.98 2.15
C PHE A 65 6.54 3.42 2.03
N THR A 66 5.71 3.83 2.99
CA THR A 66 5.23 5.21 3.09
C THR A 66 6.25 6.03 3.87
N ASP A 67 7.41 6.29 3.27
CA ASP A 67 8.59 6.91 3.90
C ASP A 67 8.54 8.45 3.95
N ILE A 68 7.35 9.03 3.82
CA ILE A 68 7.04 10.43 4.09
C ILE A 68 5.59 10.54 4.55
N ASP A 69 5.37 11.06 5.75
CA ASP A 69 4.06 11.22 6.39
C ASP A 69 4.17 12.20 7.58
N ASP A 70 3.06 12.82 7.99
CA ASP A 70 3.02 13.74 9.14
C ASP A 70 3.55 13.09 10.42
N LYS A 71 3.26 11.81 10.65
CA LYS A 71 3.77 11.07 11.82
C LYS A 71 5.28 10.92 11.78
N MET A 72 5.85 10.72 10.59
CA MET A 72 7.30 10.61 10.43
C MET A 72 7.98 11.95 10.70
N ILE A 73 7.41 13.06 10.19
CA ILE A 73 7.94 14.41 10.44
C ILE A 73 7.94 14.70 11.95
N ALA A 74 6.84 14.40 12.64
CA ALA A 74 6.73 14.60 14.07
C ALA A 74 7.73 13.73 14.87
N ALA A 75 7.85 12.44 14.53
CA ALA A 75 8.75 11.50 15.19
C ALA A 75 10.23 11.84 14.97
N ALA A 76 10.61 12.19 13.73
CA ALA A 76 11.97 12.60 13.38
C ALA A 76 12.38 13.87 14.15
N LYS A 77 11.48 14.87 14.19
CA LYS A 77 11.68 16.09 14.97
C LYS A 77 11.84 15.81 16.47
N ALA A 78 11.04 14.91 17.04
CA ALA A 78 11.13 14.54 18.44
C ALA A 78 12.45 13.83 18.79
N ARG A 79 13.00 13.05 17.86
CA ARG A 79 14.28 12.35 18.00
C ARG A 79 15.51 13.18 17.62
N GLY A 80 15.31 14.33 16.97
CA GLY A 80 16.42 15.16 16.47
C GLY A 80 17.18 14.54 15.29
N ILE A 81 16.50 13.71 14.49
CA ILE A 81 17.05 13.06 13.28
C ILE A 81 16.25 13.48 12.05
N THR A 82 16.74 13.14 10.86
CA THR A 82 16.00 13.34 9.60
C THR A 82 14.90 12.30 9.42
N VAL A 83 13.91 12.62 8.57
CA VAL A 83 12.84 11.68 8.19
C VAL A 83 13.42 10.46 7.45
N GLU A 84 14.48 10.67 6.66
CA GLU A 84 15.17 9.60 5.94
C GLU A 84 15.89 8.63 6.89
N GLU A 85 16.63 9.15 7.89
CA GLU A 85 17.26 8.30 8.91
C GLU A 85 16.23 7.50 9.69
N LEU A 86 15.12 8.14 10.10
CA LEU A 86 14.00 7.47 10.77
C LEU A 86 13.40 6.36 9.89
N ALA A 87 13.21 6.63 8.60
CA ALA A 87 12.67 5.67 7.65
C ALA A 87 13.59 4.47 7.51
N GLU A 88 14.89 4.70 7.29
CA GLU A 88 15.86 3.65 7.04
C GLU A 88 16.02 2.71 8.24
N GLU A 89 16.12 3.26 9.45
CA GLU A 89 16.20 2.50 10.69
C GLU A 89 14.99 1.56 10.86
N ASN A 90 13.77 2.08 10.71
CA ASN A 90 12.56 1.29 10.91
C ASN A 90 12.26 0.34 9.73
N ILE A 91 12.65 0.68 8.49
CA ILE A 91 12.55 -0.21 7.34
C ILE A 91 13.49 -1.41 7.53
N GLN A 92 14.74 -1.16 7.93
CA GLN A 92 15.71 -2.20 8.17
C GLN A 92 15.21 -3.15 9.28
N GLN A 93 14.74 -2.59 10.39
CA GLN A 93 14.13 -3.38 11.47
C GLN A 93 12.94 -4.21 10.99
N TYR A 94 12.00 -3.62 10.23
CA TYR A 94 10.85 -4.34 9.69
C TYR A 94 11.28 -5.52 8.80
N LEU A 95 12.27 -5.32 7.93
CA LEU A 95 12.76 -6.38 7.04
C LEU A 95 13.40 -7.51 7.84
N GLU A 96 14.27 -7.20 8.80
CA GLU A 96 14.91 -8.18 9.70
C GLU A 96 13.87 -9.01 10.46
N GLU A 97 12.90 -8.35 11.10
CA GLU A 97 11.84 -9.03 11.85
C GLU A 97 10.96 -9.91 10.94
N THR A 98 10.65 -9.45 9.72
CA THR A 98 9.88 -10.28 8.77
C THR A 98 10.68 -11.47 8.24
N ASP A 99 12.00 -11.31 8.04
CA ASP A 99 12.88 -12.40 7.63
C ASP A 99 12.98 -13.46 8.74
N GLU A 100 13.08 -13.04 10.02
CA GLU A 100 13.06 -13.95 11.18
C GLU A 100 11.75 -14.75 11.28
N LEU A 101 10.64 -14.16 10.84
CA LEU A 101 9.34 -14.84 10.72
C LEU A 101 9.22 -15.74 9.47
N ASN A 102 10.29 -15.89 8.68
CA ASN A 102 10.32 -16.65 7.42
C ASN A 102 9.28 -16.13 6.40
N ILE A 103 9.04 -14.83 6.38
CA ILE A 103 8.17 -14.18 5.41
C ILE A 103 8.96 -13.93 4.13
N LEU A 104 8.40 -14.29 2.97
CA LEU A 104 9.04 -14.01 1.70
C LEU A 104 9.02 -12.51 1.42
N ARG A 105 10.20 -11.91 1.26
CA ARG A 105 10.33 -10.51 0.80
C ARG A 105 9.53 -10.29 -0.49
N ALA A 106 8.86 -9.13 -0.59
CA ALA A 106 8.23 -8.68 -1.81
C ALA A 106 9.27 -8.52 -2.92
N HIS A 107 8.83 -8.61 -4.17
CA HIS A 107 9.72 -8.48 -5.34
C HIS A 107 10.23 -7.04 -5.47
N GLU A 108 9.40 -6.06 -5.10
CA GLU A 108 9.78 -4.65 -5.08
C GLU A 108 9.17 -3.93 -3.90
N TYR A 109 9.93 -2.96 -3.39
CA TYR A 109 9.54 -2.08 -2.29
C TYR A 109 9.59 -0.60 -2.70
N PRO A 110 8.61 -0.12 -3.49
CA PRO A 110 8.57 1.28 -3.90
C PRO A 110 8.44 2.20 -2.68
N ARG A 111 9.24 3.26 -2.67
CA ARG A 111 9.24 4.30 -1.62
C ARG A 111 8.46 5.51 -2.12
N ALA A 112 7.58 6.05 -1.28
CA ALA A 112 6.78 7.23 -1.62
C ALA A 112 7.67 8.42 -2.04
N THR A 113 8.80 8.64 -1.34
CA THR A 113 9.78 9.69 -1.65
C THR A 113 10.40 9.55 -3.06
N ARG A 114 10.46 8.33 -3.60
CA ARG A 114 11.03 8.04 -4.92
C ARG A 114 10.00 8.09 -6.06
N GLU A 115 8.71 8.05 -5.72
CA GLU A 115 7.61 8.08 -6.69
C GLU A 115 6.98 9.47 -6.86
N ILE A 116 7.52 10.51 -6.18
CA ILE A 116 7.00 11.89 -6.25
C ILE A 116 6.76 12.39 -7.68
N PRO A 117 7.68 12.22 -8.66
CA PRO A 117 7.42 12.66 -10.02
C PRO A 117 6.18 12.01 -10.66
N ARG A 118 5.94 10.72 -10.38
CA ARG A 118 4.76 9.99 -10.88
C ARG A 118 3.48 10.43 -10.17
N ILE A 119 3.54 10.63 -8.85
CA ILE A 119 2.42 11.16 -8.07
C ILE A 119 2.01 12.53 -8.61
N VAL A 120 2.95 13.44 -8.84
CA VAL A 120 2.68 14.76 -9.44
C VAL A 120 2.08 14.63 -10.85
N SER A 121 2.60 13.72 -11.67
CA SER A 121 2.07 13.45 -13.01
C SER A 121 0.62 12.96 -12.97
N MET A 122 0.30 12.05 -12.04
CA MET A 122 -1.05 11.54 -11.85
C MET A 122 -2.01 12.64 -11.38
N ILE A 123 -1.59 13.45 -10.41
CA ILE A 123 -2.38 14.59 -9.91
C ILE A 123 -2.68 15.58 -11.03
N LYS A 124 -1.69 15.91 -11.89
CA LYS A 124 -1.91 16.76 -13.06
C LYS A 124 -2.98 16.20 -13.99
N GLY A 125 -2.90 14.92 -14.35
CA GLY A 125 -3.93 14.28 -15.17
C GLY A 125 -5.32 14.36 -14.56
N LEU A 126 -5.44 14.12 -13.24
CA LEU A 126 -6.72 14.26 -12.53
C LEU A 126 -7.25 15.70 -12.54
N VAL A 127 -6.39 16.71 -12.45
CA VAL A 127 -6.78 18.12 -12.57
C VAL A 127 -7.25 18.44 -13.99
N ASP A 128 -6.50 17.99 -15.01
CA ASP A 128 -6.80 18.24 -16.42
C ASP A 128 -8.14 17.61 -16.84
N GLU A 129 -8.44 16.40 -16.34
CA GLU A 129 -9.73 15.72 -16.54
C GLU A 129 -10.85 16.26 -15.64
N GLY A 130 -10.52 17.15 -14.71
CA GLY A 130 -11.44 17.80 -13.77
C GLY A 130 -11.91 16.92 -12.61
N TYR A 131 -11.25 15.78 -12.36
CA TYR A 131 -11.43 14.94 -11.16
C TYR A 131 -10.71 15.48 -9.93
N ALA A 132 -9.78 16.42 -10.09
CA ALA A 132 -9.13 17.13 -8.99
C ALA A 132 -9.20 18.65 -9.19
N TYR A 133 -8.92 19.41 -8.13
CA TYR A 133 -8.88 20.87 -8.17
C TYR A 133 -7.91 21.44 -7.14
N PRO A 134 -7.18 22.51 -7.51
CA PRO A 134 -6.35 23.22 -6.54
C PRO A 134 -7.22 24.09 -5.62
N ALA A 135 -6.88 24.15 -4.34
CA ALA A 135 -7.46 25.08 -3.38
C ALA A 135 -6.46 25.38 -2.27
N ASN A 136 -6.23 26.66 -1.97
CA ASN A 136 -5.41 27.13 -0.84
C ASN A 136 -3.98 26.56 -0.79
N GLY A 137 -3.37 26.27 -1.94
CA GLY A 137 -2.01 25.71 -2.02
C GLY A 137 -1.97 24.17 -2.07
N ASP A 138 -3.09 23.50 -1.82
CA ASP A 138 -3.25 22.05 -1.93
C ASP A 138 -4.00 21.66 -3.20
N VAL A 139 -4.06 20.35 -3.49
CA VAL A 139 -4.88 19.77 -4.55
C VAL A 139 -5.79 18.70 -3.96
N TYR A 140 -7.10 18.84 -4.20
CA TYR A 140 -8.14 17.96 -3.66
C TYR A 140 -8.79 17.14 -4.78
N PHE A 141 -9.16 15.90 -4.47
CA PHE A 141 -9.93 15.04 -5.37
C PHE A 141 -11.44 15.28 -5.21
N ARG A 142 -12.18 15.37 -6.33
CA ARG A 142 -13.63 15.55 -6.39
C ARG A 142 -14.33 14.21 -6.26
N VAL A 143 -14.58 13.77 -5.03
CA VAL A 143 -15.26 12.50 -4.74
C VAL A 143 -16.61 12.37 -5.45
N ASN A 144 -17.36 13.47 -5.58
CA ASN A 144 -18.67 13.50 -6.26
C ASN A 144 -18.61 13.35 -7.79
N ARG A 145 -17.42 13.44 -8.39
CA ARG A 145 -17.24 13.23 -9.83
C ARG A 145 -16.97 11.77 -10.18
N ASP A 146 -16.52 10.98 -9.20
CA ASP A 146 -16.41 9.54 -9.31
C ASP A 146 -17.75 8.89 -8.93
N GLN A 147 -18.50 8.42 -9.94
CA GLN A 147 -19.80 7.77 -9.75
C GLN A 147 -19.70 6.47 -8.95
N ASP A 148 -18.51 5.89 -8.90
CA ASP A 148 -18.20 4.66 -8.19
C ASP A 148 -17.61 4.92 -6.80
N TYR A 149 -17.49 6.18 -6.37
CA TYR A 149 -16.91 6.52 -5.08
C TYR A 149 -17.66 5.83 -3.94
N GLY A 150 -16.92 5.21 -3.02
CA GLY A 150 -17.50 4.46 -1.91
C GLY A 150 -17.96 3.04 -2.24
N LYS A 151 -17.88 2.57 -3.50
CA LYS A 151 -18.28 1.19 -3.87
C LYS A 151 -17.60 0.08 -3.07
N LEU A 152 -16.34 0.29 -2.68
CA LEU A 152 -15.56 -0.69 -1.91
C LEU A 152 -16.02 -0.79 -0.45
N SER A 153 -16.31 0.34 0.19
CA SER A 153 -16.78 0.41 1.58
C SER A 153 -18.29 0.22 1.71
N ARG A 154 -19.05 0.44 0.61
CA ARG A 154 -20.52 0.59 0.56
C ARG A 154 -21.01 1.77 1.40
N ARG A 155 -20.26 2.88 1.41
CA ARG A 155 -20.66 4.15 2.01
C ARG A 155 -20.95 5.16 0.89
N ASN A 156 -21.93 6.02 1.09
CA ASN A 156 -22.17 7.14 0.18
C ASN A 156 -21.19 8.28 0.51
N ALA A 157 -20.91 9.13 -0.48
CA ALA A 157 -20.04 10.30 -0.27
C ALA A 157 -20.64 11.33 0.70
N ASP A 158 -21.96 11.31 0.89
CA ASP A 158 -22.72 12.22 1.75
C ASP A 158 -22.99 11.65 3.17
N ASP A 159 -22.60 10.39 3.42
CA ASP A 159 -22.73 9.70 4.73
C ASP A 159 -21.43 9.80 5.55
#